data_AF-A0A835GBE3-F1
#
_entry.id   AF-A0A835GBE3-F1
#
_cell.length_a   1.000
_cell.length_b   1.000
_cell.length_c   1.000
_cell.angle_alpha   90.00
_cell.angle_beta   90.00
_cell.angle_gamma   90.00
#
_symmetry.space_group_name_H-M   'P 1'
#
loop_
_entity.id
_entity.type
_entity.pdbx_description
1 polymer ?
#
loop_
_entity_poly.entity_id
_entity_poly.type
_entity_poly.pdbx_seq_one_letter_code
_entity_poly.pdbx_strand_id
1 'polypeptide(L)'
;MCRRLARLEFELPRDPDQQKKEMLAITEEEHYRFISPDALERIEFYLSVSLSGKQLPEYPVELYKRARVAVDKQTECIKQRMLILTWQANVRRSEAEIREFFVMAMKRCILQYILEDGAERVRLQIPFVPPLWPAHVVRAPVPWHTPLVKAREALSHRYFLGNPVLLELRRMWHERYQNVYIVDMKKMQAEVPFPQYTHEFTENLNRLCQEMRTELEENWLIDVADTMIKMRHHWA
;
A
#
# COMPACT_ATOMS: atom_id res chain seq x y z
N MET A 1 18.10 22.56 7.07
CA MET A 1 17.24 21.95 6.03
C MET A 1 16.02 21.33 6.71
N CYS A 2 14.79 21.68 6.32
CA CYS A 2 13.59 21.14 6.95
C CYS A 2 13.54 19.61 6.81
N ARG A 3 13.25 18.87 7.91
CA ARG A 3 13.20 17.38 7.93
C ARG A 3 12.32 16.76 6.84
N ARG A 4 11.33 17.51 6.33
CA ARG A 4 10.45 17.09 5.24
C ARG A 4 11.16 17.08 3.89
N LEU A 5 12.01 18.06 3.61
CA LEU A 5 12.77 18.16 2.36
C LEU A 5 13.85 17.07 2.30
N ALA A 6 14.54 16.80 3.41
CA ALA A 6 15.52 15.72 3.50
C ALA A 6 14.93 14.32 3.22
N ARG A 7 13.64 14.10 3.50
CA ARG A 7 12.93 12.85 3.13
C ARG A 7 12.55 12.76 1.66
N LEU A 8 12.51 13.89 0.96
CA LEU A 8 12.12 14.00 -0.45
C LEU A 8 13.34 14.10 -1.37
N GLU A 9 14.53 14.26 -0.78
CA GLU A 9 15.80 14.29 -1.49
C GLU A 9 16.08 12.94 -2.14
N PHE A 10 16.49 13.02 -3.40
CA PHE A 10 16.89 11.87 -4.20
C PHE A 10 18.21 11.31 -3.65
N GLU A 11 18.24 10.02 -3.36
CA GLU A 11 19.51 9.33 -3.15
C GLU A 11 20.30 9.35 -4.46
N LEU A 12 21.51 9.92 -4.42
CA LEU A 12 22.40 9.97 -5.57
C LEU A 12 22.62 8.56 -6.14
N PRO A 13 22.79 8.42 -7.47
CA PRO A 13 23.15 7.14 -8.07
C PRO A 13 24.39 6.58 -7.38
N ARG A 14 24.26 5.41 -6.76
CA ARG A 14 25.38 4.69 -6.16
C ARG A 14 25.75 3.53 -7.06
N ASP A 15 27.03 3.19 -7.01
CA ASP A 15 27.51 1.97 -7.62
C ASP A 15 26.86 0.73 -6.92
N PRO A 16 26.38 -0.27 -7.68
CA PRO A 16 25.75 -1.47 -7.11
C PRO A 16 26.63 -2.23 -6.11
N ASP A 17 27.94 -2.29 -6.35
CA ASP A 17 28.86 -3.01 -5.45
C ASP A 17 29.08 -2.22 -4.16
N GLN A 18 29.14 -0.90 -4.26
CA GLN A 18 29.16 -0.04 -3.08
C GLN A 18 27.89 -0.19 -2.26
N GLN A 19 26.71 -0.14 -2.89
CA GLN A 19 25.43 -0.32 -2.20
C GLN A 19 25.34 -1.67 -1.50
N LYS A 20 25.79 -2.74 -2.16
CA LYS A 20 25.85 -4.08 -1.57
C LYS A 20 26.74 -4.13 -0.33
N LYS A 21 27.94 -3.54 -0.40
CA LYS A 21 28.87 -3.49 0.73
C LYS A 21 28.30 -2.74 1.92
N GLU A 22 27.66 -1.59 1.68
CA GLU A 22 26.99 -0.81 2.72
C GLU A 22 25.85 -1.60 3.37
N MET A 23 25.01 -2.25 2.57
CA MET A 23 23.91 -3.09 3.07
C MET A 23 24.41 -4.26 3.92
N LEU A 24 25.49 -4.92 3.49
CA LEU A 24 26.12 -6.00 4.24
C LEU A 24 26.71 -5.48 5.55
N ALA A 25 27.43 -4.37 5.53
CA ALA A 25 28.01 -3.77 6.73
C ALA A 25 26.94 -3.44 7.78
N ILE A 26 25.83 -2.81 7.37
CA ILE A 26 24.70 -2.52 8.27
C ILE A 26 24.12 -3.82 8.86
N THR A 27 23.97 -4.85 8.03
CA THR A 27 23.43 -6.14 8.48
C THR A 27 24.37 -6.86 9.44
N GLU A 28 25.68 -6.82 9.18
CA GLU A 28 26.69 -7.38 10.07
C GLU A 28 26.71 -6.63 11.40
N GLU A 29 26.65 -5.30 11.40
CA GLU A 29 26.55 -4.49 12.63
C GLU A 29 25.30 -4.85 13.46
N GLU A 30 24.15 -5.06 12.81
CA GLU A 30 22.92 -5.47 13.50
C GLU A 30 22.98 -6.91 14.03
N HIS A 31 23.58 -7.84 13.28
CA HIS A 31 23.65 -9.26 13.65
C HIS A 31 24.71 -9.54 14.72
N TYR A 32 25.87 -8.87 14.64
CA TYR A 32 26.97 -9.04 15.60
C TYR A 32 26.87 -8.09 16.78
N ARG A 33 25.76 -7.36 16.90
CA ARG A 33 25.45 -6.57 18.09
C ARG A 33 25.49 -7.49 19.31
N PHE A 34 26.29 -7.11 20.31
CA PHE A 34 26.49 -7.91 21.51
C PHE A 34 25.17 -8.15 22.26
N ILE A 35 24.94 -9.40 22.64
CA ILE A 35 23.81 -9.85 23.46
C ILE A 35 24.38 -10.54 24.69
N SER A 36 23.85 -10.20 25.86
CA SER A 36 24.21 -10.88 27.11
C SER A 36 23.87 -12.37 27.04
N PRO A 37 24.74 -13.30 27.49
CA PRO A 37 24.44 -14.74 27.52
C PRO A 37 23.11 -15.07 28.22
N ASP A 38 22.81 -14.40 29.33
CA ASP A 38 21.55 -14.55 30.07
C ASP A 38 20.32 -14.13 29.25
N ALA A 39 20.45 -13.12 28.38
CA ALA A 39 19.38 -12.74 27.46
C ALA A 39 19.18 -13.79 26.35
N LEU A 40 20.25 -14.47 25.92
CA LEU A 40 20.18 -15.54 24.92
C LEU A 40 19.46 -16.77 25.50
N GLU A 41 19.79 -17.16 26.74
CA GLU A 41 19.11 -18.26 27.46
C GLU A 41 17.62 -17.97 27.63
N ARG A 42 17.25 -16.72 27.95
CA ARG A 42 15.84 -16.31 28.02
C ARG A 42 15.14 -16.39 26.67
N ILE A 43 15.77 -15.90 25.60
CA ILE A 43 15.22 -16.01 24.25
C ILE A 43 14.97 -17.49 23.91
N GLU A 44 15.93 -18.36 24.18
CA GLU A 44 15.81 -19.79 23.95
C GLU A 44 14.67 -20.40 24.79
N PHE A 45 14.54 -20.01 26.07
CA PHE A 45 13.45 -20.43 26.93
C PHE A 45 12.07 -20.03 26.37
N TYR A 46 11.91 -18.79 25.89
CA TYR A 46 10.65 -18.33 25.32
C TYR A 46 10.29 -19.05 24.01
N LEU A 47 11.30 -19.35 23.18
CA LEU A 47 11.11 -20.08 21.92
C LEU A 47 10.85 -21.58 22.13
N SER A 48 11.45 -22.21 23.14
CA SER A 48 11.32 -23.65 23.36
C SER A 48 10.14 -24.01 24.27
N VAL A 49 10.00 -23.35 25.42
CA VAL A 49 9.13 -23.80 26.53
C VAL A 49 7.83 -22.99 26.63
N SER A 50 7.89 -21.66 26.58
CA SER A 50 6.72 -20.84 26.94
C SER A 50 5.64 -20.76 25.86
N LEU A 51 6.05 -20.67 24.59
CA LEU A 51 5.13 -20.52 23.46
C LEU A 51 4.56 -21.89 23.08
N SER A 52 3.38 -22.18 23.63
CA SER A 52 2.64 -23.42 23.40
C SER A 52 1.84 -23.39 22.10
N GLY A 53 1.62 -24.57 21.49
CA GLY A 53 0.91 -24.74 20.21
C GLY A 53 -0.46 -24.07 20.10
N LYS A 54 -1.15 -23.84 21.24
CA LYS A 54 -2.48 -23.20 21.26
C LYS A 54 -2.45 -21.69 20.94
N GLN A 55 -1.31 -21.03 21.15
CA GLN A 55 -1.13 -19.60 20.87
C GLN A 55 -0.64 -19.35 19.44
N LEU A 56 -0.22 -20.42 18.76
CA LEU A 56 0.31 -20.35 17.40
C LEU A 56 -0.85 -20.53 16.41
N PRO A 57 -0.83 -19.80 15.28
CA PRO A 57 -1.77 -20.07 14.21
C PRO A 57 -1.54 -21.46 13.64
N GLU A 58 -2.62 -22.07 13.16
CA GLU A 58 -2.53 -23.34 12.48
C GLU A 58 -1.70 -23.22 11.20
N TYR A 59 -1.04 -24.32 10.83
CA TYR A 59 -0.25 -24.38 9.61
C TYR A 59 -1.15 -24.13 8.39
N PRO A 60 -0.83 -23.15 7.52
CA PRO A 60 -1.67 -22.80 6.38
C PRO A 60 -1.52 -23.84 5.27
N VAL A 61 -2.30 -24.92 5.37
CA VAL A 61 -2.29 -26.05 4.44
C VAL A 61 -2.55 -25.60 3.00
N GLU A 62 -3.39 -24.59 2.79
CA GLU A 62 -3.71 -24.08 1.46
C GLU A 62 -2.53 -23.42 0.76
N LEU A 63 -1.69 -22.68 1.51
CA LEU A 63 -0.47 -22.09 0.96
C LEU A 63 0.54 -23.18 0.58
N TYR A 64 0.66 -24.21 1.43
CA TYR A 64 1.50 -25.36 1.15
C TYR A 64 1.07 -26.12 -0.11
N LYS A 65 -0.24 -26.39 -0.28
CA LYS A 65 -0.78 -27.04 -1.48
C LYS A 65 -0.43 -26.25 -2.75
N ARG A 66 -0.58 -24.93 -2.72
CA ARG A 66 -0.23 -24.04 -3.86
C ARG A 66 1.26 -24.08 -4.17
N ALA A 67 2.11 -23.96 -3.14
CA ALA A 67 3.56 -24.03 -3.29
C ALA A 67 3.99 -25.39 -3.85
N ARG A 68 3.40 -26.48 -3.34
CA ARG A 68 3.67 -27.85 -3.78
C ARG A 68 3.38 -28.04 -5.27
N VAL A 69 2.28 -27.52 -5.79
CA VAL A 69 1.98 -27.59 -7.24
C VAL A 69 3.07 -26.92 -8.08
N ALA A 70 3.62 -25.79 -7.62
CA ALA A 70 4.70 -25.11 -8.33
C ALA A 70 6.03 -25.89 -8.24
N VAL A 71 6.36 -26.42 -7.06
CA VAL A 71 7.58 -27.22 -6.84
C VAL A 71 7.52 -28.55 -7.59
N ASP A 72 6.37 -29.22 -7.61
CA ASP A 72 6.17 -30.49 -8.34
C ASP A 72 6.45 -30.30 -9.84
N LYS A 73 6.01 -29.17 -10.42
CA LYS A 73 6.33 -28.80 -11.82
C LYS A 73 7.82 -28.60 -12.06
N GLN A 74 8.51 -27.94 -11.12
CA GLN A 74 9.95 -27.68 -11.23
C GLN A 74 10.80 -28.94 -11.02
N THR A 75 10.29 -29.90 -10.25
CA THR A 75 11.03 -31.09 -9.82
C THR A 75 10.71 -32.36 -10.61
N GLU A 76 9.83 -32.28 -11.62
CA GLU A 76 9.43 -33.44 -12.44
C GLU A 76 10.62 -34.16 -13.09
N CYS A 77 11.62 -33.42 -13.59
CA CYS A 77 12.84 -34.01 -14.16
C CYS A 77 13.69 -34.76 -13.12
N ILE A 78 13.68 -34.32 -11.86
CA ILE A 78 14.40 -34.97 -10.75
C ILE A 78 13.67 -36.24 -10.36
N LYS A 79 12.34 -36.17 -10.25
CA LYS A 79 11.46 -37.30 -9.95
C LYS A 79 11.59 -38.44 -10.96
N GLN A 80 11.75 -38.13 -12.25
CA GLN A 80 11.99 -39.14 -13.30
C GLN A 80 13.34 -39.86 -13.17
N ARG A 81 14.35 -39.21 -12.56
CA ARG A 81 15.71 -39.75 -12.39
C ARG A 81 15.93 -40.48 -11.06
N MET A 82 15.04 -40.30 -10.09
CA MET A 82 15.12 -40.91 -8.77
C MET A 82 14.19 -42.12 -8.62
N LEU A 83 14.57 -43.05 -7.74
CA LEU A 83 13.68 -44.12 -7.30
C LEU A 83 12.45 -43.53 -6.58
N ILE A 84 11.25 -43.99 -6.94
CA ILE A 84 9.98 -43.47 -6.42
C ILE A 84 9.96 -43.45 -4.87
N LEU A 85 10.50 -44.49 -4.23
CA LEU A 85 10.57 -44.59 -2.77
C LEU A 85 11.49 -43.52 -2.15
N THR A 86 12.64 -43.24 -2.76
CA THR A 86 13.57 -42.21 -2.28
C THR A 86 12.98 -40.81 -2.42
N TRP A 87 12.28 -40.55 -3.53
CA TRP A 87 11.54 -39.31 -3.74
C TRP A 87 10.47 -39.11 -2.67
N GLN A 88 9.64 -40.12 -2.41
CA GLN A 88 8.59 -40.05 -1.39
C GLN A 88 9.16 -39.84 0.02
N ALA A 89 10.28 -40.49 0.36
CA ALA A 89 10.94 -40.28 1.65
C ALA A 89 11.45 -38.84 1.80
N ASN A 90 12.10 -38.29 0.78
CA ASN A 90 12.59 -36.92 0.78
C ASN A 90 11.46 -35.90 0.89
N VAL A 91 10.37 -36.07 0.13
CA VAL A 91 9.19 -35.19 0.20
C VAL A 91 8.58 -35.20 1.61
N ARG A 92 8.43 -36.37 2.23
CA ARG A 92 7.91 -36.49 3.60
C ARG A 92 8.81 -35.79 4.61
N ARG A 93 10.12 -35.97 4.48
CA ARG A 93 11.10 -35.29 5.33
C ARG A 93 11.02 -33.77 5.17
N SER A 94 11.03 -33.26 3.95
CA SER A 94 10.91 -31.82 3.70
C SER A 94 9.57 -31.26 4.19
N GLU A 95 8.47 -32.01 4.08
CA GLU A 95 7.19 -31.56 4.62
C GLU A 95 7.22 -31.42 6.15
N ALA A 96 7.88 -32.35 6.85
CA ALA A 96 8.08 -32.25 8.30
C ALA A 96 8.94 -31.03 8.66
N GLU A 97 10.07 -30.84 7.97
CA GLU A 97 10.97 -29.70 8.17
C GLU A 97 10.26 -28.36 7.93
N ILE A 98 9.44 -28.24 6.87
CA ILE A 98 8.67 -27.03 6.59
C ILE A 98 7.70 -26.70 7.72
N ARG A 99 7.02 -27.71 8.28
CA ARG A 99 6.08 -27.52 9.40
C ARG A 99 6.82 -27.07 10.65
N GLU A 100 7.98 -27.65 10.94
CA GLU A 100 8.84 -27.23 12.06
C GLU A 100 9.33 -25.80 11.89
N PHE A 101 9.82 -25.44 10.70
CA PHE A 101 10.26 -24.08 10.39
C PHE A 101 9.12 -23.06 10.49
N PHE A 102 7.91 -23.43 10.08
CA PHE A 102 6.74 -22.57 10.27
C PHE A 102 6.50 -22.28 11.75
N VAL A 103 6.49 -23.31 12.60
CA VAL A 103 6.29 -23.14 14.06
C VAL A 103 7.40 -22.27 14.65
N MET A 104 8.67 -22.53 14.31
CA MET A 104 9.82 -21.76 14.78
C MET A 104 9.73 -20.28 14.37
N ALA A 105 9.40 -20.02 13.10
CA ALA A 105 9.24 -18.67 12.57
C ALA A 105 8.08 -17.94 13.27
N MET A 106 6.94 -18.60 13.46
CA MET A 106 5.79 -18.01 14.13
C MET A 106 6.08 -17.66 15.59
N LYS A 107 6.74 -18.54 16.35
CA LYS A 107 7.16 -18.26 17.73
C LYS A 107 8.06 -17.04 17.80
N ARG A 108 9.01 -16.94 16.87
CA ARG A 108 9.93 -15.82 16.78
C ARG A 108 9.23 -14.51 16.41
N CYS A 109 8.28 -14.53 15.48
CA CYS A 109 7.46 -13.36 15.14
C CYS A 109 6.64 -12.86 16.34
N ILE A 110 6.04 -13.77 17.11
CA ILE A 110 5.30 -13.41 18.33
C ILE A 110 6.23 -12.76 19.35
N LEU A 111 7.40 -13.36 19.61
CA LEU A 111 8.38 -12.79 20.53
C LEU A 111 8.85 -11.41 20.07
N GLN A 112 9.12 -11.25 18.76
CA GLN A 112 9.52 -9.97 18.19
C GLN A 112 8.44 -8.90 18.36
N TYR A 113 7.17 -9.26 18.12
CA TYR A 113 6.03 -8.36 18.32
C TYR A 113 5.88 -7.91 19.78
N ILE A 114 5.96 -8.83 20.75
CA ILE A 114 5.91 -8.50 22.18
C ILE A 114 7.05 -7.53 22.54
N LEU A 115 8.24 -7.78 22.00
CA LEU A 115 9.41 -6.92 22.19
C LEU A 115 9.35 -5.64 21.35
N GLU A 116 8.30 -5.33 20.59
CA GLU A 116 8.12 -3.97 20.08
C GLU A 116 7.76 -2.99 21.20
N ASP A 117 7.11 -3.46 22.26
CA ASP A 117 6.83 -2.68 23.47
C ASP A 117 8.08 -2.54 24.35
N GLY A 118 8.46 -1.29 24.63
CA GLY A 118 9.59 -0.98 25.49
C GLY A 118 9.41 -1.45 26.94
N ALA A 119 8.19 -1.49 27.46
CA ALA A 119 7.91 -1.98 28.81
C ALA A 119 8.21 -3.49 28.94
N GLU A 120 7.82 -4.26 27.91
CA GLU A 120 8.05 -5.70 27.85
C GLU A 120 9.53 -6.04 27.70
N ARG A 121 10.32 -5.23 26.97
CA ARG A 121 11.80 -5.41 26.91
C ARG A 121 12.45 -5.34 28.29
N VAL A 122 12.02 -4.38 29.11
CA VAL A 122 12.56 -4.20 30.47
C VAL A 122 12.10 -5.34 31.37
N ARG A 123 10.81 -5.71 31.30
CA ARG A 123 10.22 -6.81 32.10
C ARG A 123 10.86 -8.16 31.78
N LEU A 124 11.07 -8.46 30.50
CA LEU A 124 11.67 -9.71 30.02
C LEU A 124 13.19 -9.69 30.04
N GLN A 125 13.81 -8.52 30.26
CA GLN A 125 15.25 -8.30 30.24
C GLN A 125 15.89 -8.79 28.92
N ILE A 126 15.17 -8.64 27.82
CA ILE A 126 15.64 -8.95 26.46
C ILE A 126 15.74 -7.62 25.70
N PRO A 127 16.95 -7.14 25.37
CA PRO A 127 17.12 -5.84 24.75
C PRO A 127 16.65 -5.83 23.29
N PHE A 128 16.94 -6.91 22.56
CA PHE A 128 16.49 -7.16 21.19
C PHE A 128 16.64 -8.64 20.85
N VAL A 129 15.94 -9.09 19.81
CA VAL A 129 16.13 -10.43 19.22
C VAL A 129 17.03 -10.24 17.99
N PRO A 130 18.15 -10.99 17.87
CA PRO A 130 19.04 -10.84 16.73
C PRO A 130 18.26 -11.15 15.45
N PRO A 131 18.20 -10.25 14.46
CA PRO A 131 17.33 -10.37 13.28
C PRO A 131 17.65 -11.62 12.44
N LEU A 132 16.74 -11.98 11.53
CA LEU A 132 17.07 -12.96 10.49
C LEU A 132 17.84 -12.23 9.39
N TRP A 133 18.70 -12.97 8.67
CA TRP A 133 19.43 -12.40 7.55
C TRP A 133 18.44 -11.83 6.51
N PRO A 134 18.44 -10.51 6.27
CA PRO A 134 17.49 -9.89 5.37
C PRO A 134 17.83 -10.23 3.91
N ALA A 135 16.81 -10.23 3.07
CA ALA A 135 17.03 -10.23 1.62
C ALA A 135 17.51 -8.85 1.18
N HIS A 136 18.77 -8.76 0.75
CA HIS A 136 19.33 -7.52 0.20
C HIS A 136 18.84 -7.26 -1.22
N VAL A 137 18.23 -6.09 -1.43
CA VAL A 137 17.76 -5.65 -2.75
C VAL A 137 18.56 -4.43 -3.17
N VAL A 138 19.52 -4.65 -4.06
CA VAL A 138 20.31 -3.61 -4.72
C VAL A 138 19.38 -2.88 -5.71
N ARG A 139 19.30 -1.55 -5.60
CA ARG A 139 18.41 -0.72 -6.41
C ARG A 139 19.22 0.07 -7.42
N ALA A 140 18.83 -0.05 -8.69
CA ALA A 140 19.33 0.83 -9.73
C ALA A 140 18.90 2.29 -9.46
N PRO A 141 19.67 3.29 -9.95
CA PRO A 141 19.24 4.68 -9.90
C PRO A 141 17.88 4.84 -10.59
N VAL A 142 16.98 5.57 -9.94
CA VAL A 142 15.62 5.79 -10.43
C VAL A 142 15.55 7.16 -11.11
N PRO A 143 15.77 7.26 -12.44
CA PRO A 143 15.93 8.55 -13.13
C PRO A 143 14.67 9.42 -13.06
N TRP A 144 13.51 8.83 -12.79
CA TRP A 144 12.22 9.50 -12.72
C TRP A 144 11.82 9.93 -11.29
N HIS A 145 12.61 9.64 -10.25
CA HIS A 145 12.24 10.01 -8.88
C HIS A 145 12.13 11.54 -8.70
N THR A 146 13.15 12.29 -9.13
CA THR A 146 13.14 13.76 -9.03
C THR A 146 11.99 14.40 -9.81
N PRO A 147 11.74 14.08 -11.09
CA PRO A 147 10.59 14.63 -11.80
C PRO A 147 9.26 14.18 -11.18
N LEU A 148 9.15 12.95 -10.65
CA LEU A 148 7.94 12.49 -9.97
C LEU A 148 7.66 13.29 -8.70
N VAL A 149 8.67 13.52 -7.85
CA VAL A 149 8.50 14.32 -6.61
C VAL A 149 8.12 15.75 -6.96
N LYS A 150 8.81 16.37 -7.91
CA LYS A 150 8.47 17.72 -8.39
C LYS A 150 7.05 17.79 -8.92
N ALA A 151 6.63 16.80 -9.72
CA ALA A 151 5.27 16.72 -10.23
C ALA A 151 4.26 16.54 -9.09
N ARG A 152 4.56 15.69 -8.10
CA ARG A 152 3.68 15.46 -6.95
C ARG A 152 3.53 16.70 -6.08
N GLU A 153 4.63 17.42 -5.82
CA GLU A 153 4.61 18.69 -5.11
C GLU A 153 3.83 19.74 -5.90
N ALA A 154 4.08 19.87 -7.20
CA ALA A 154 3.34 20.76 -8.08
C ALA A 154 1.84 20.44 -8.10
N LEU A 155 1.45 19.16 -8.11
CA LEU A 155 0.06 18.73 -8.01
C LEU A 155 -0.55 19.10 -6.65
N SER A 156 0.18 18.86 -5.55
CA SER A 156 -0.30 19.21 -4.22
C SER A 156 -0.48 20.71 -4.01
N HIS A 157 0.44 21.53 -4.53
CA HIS A 157 0.44 22.98 -4.31
C HIS A 157 -0.34 23.77 -5.36
N ARG A 158 -0.36 23.35 -6.63
CA ARG A 158 -1.04 24.07 -7.72
C ARG A 158 -2.46 23.58 -7.95
N TYR A 159 -2.69 22.27 -7.82
CA TYR A 159 -4.01 21.69 -8.03
C TYR A 159 -4.74 21.40 -6.71
N PHE A 160 -4.12 21.80 -5.58
CA PHE A 160 -4.68 21.64 -4.23
C PHE A 160 -5.23 20.22 -3.99
N LEU A 161 -4.51 19.21 -4.49
CA LEU A 161 -4.93 17.81 -4.39
C LEU A 161 -5.00 17.42 -2.91
N GLY A 162 -6.23 17.27 -2.40
CA GLY A 162 -6.50 16.98 -0.98
C GLY A 162 -6.91 18.20 -0.14
N ASN A 163 -7.10 19.38 -0.74
CA ASN A 163 -7.70 20.51 -0.04
C ASN A 163 -9.19 20.21 0.23
N PRO A 164 -9.66 20.31 1.49
CA PRO A 164 -11.05 20.03 1.86
C PRO A 164 -12.04 20.93 1.11
N VAL A 165 -11.64 22.15 0.73
CA VAL A 165 -12.49 23.07 -0.04
C VAL A 165 -12.82 22.48 -1.41
N LEU A 166 -11.82 21.98 -2.14
CA LEU A 166 -12.06 21.38 -3.45
C LEU A 166 -12.85 20.06 -3.36
N LEU A 167 -12.67 19.30 -2.27
CA LEU A 167 -13.42 18.06 -2.04
C LEU A 167 -14.93 18.36 -1.92
N GLU A 168 -15.29 19.36 -1.12
CA GLU A 168 -16.69 19.74 -0.93
C GLU A 168 -17.29 20.40 -2.18
N LEU A 169 -16.54 21.22 -2.91
CA LEU A 169 -17.01 21.74 -4.21
C LEU A 169 -17.29 20.61 -5.20
N ARG A 170 -16.41 19.60 -5.26
CA ARG A 170 -16.62 18.43 -6.12
C ARG A 170 -17.80 17.58 -5.65
N ARG A 171 -18.00 17.45 -4.34
CA ARG A 171 -19.14 16.75 -3.75
C ARG A 171 -20.45 17.44 -4.12
N MET A 172 -20.52 18.76 -3.96
CA MET A 172 -21.68 19.56 -4.35
C MET A 172 -22.04 19.37 -5.83
N TRP A 173 -21.04 19.41 -6.71
CA TRP A 173 -21.24 19.13 -8.13
C TRP A 173 -21.77 17.71 -8.36
N HIS A 174 -21.17 16.72 -7.70
CA HIS A 174 -21.60 15.33 -7.84
C HIS A 174 -23.02 15.07 -7.36
N GLU A 175 -23.43 15.65 -6.23
CA GLU A 175 -24.76 15.43 -5.66
C GLU A 175 -25.86 16.12 -6.46
N ARG A 176 -25.62 17.35 -6.97
CA ARG A 176 -26.66 18.17 -7.61
C ARG A 176 -26.62 18.19 -9.13
N TYR A 177 -25.43 18.20 -9.74
CA TYR A 177 -25.27 18.52 -11.16
C TYR A 177 -24.74 17.37 -12.02
N GLN A 178 -24.26 16.27 -11.43
CA GLN A 178 -23.69 15.15 -12.19
C GLN A 178 -24.64 14.56 -13.23
N ASN A 179 -25.94 14.49 -12.89
CA ASN A 179 -26.96 13.88 -13.76
C ASN A 179 -27.78 14.95 -14.51
N VAL A 180 -27.38 16.21 -14.43
CA VAL A 180 -28.07 17.31 -15.11
C VAL A 180 -27.48 17.47 -16.50
N TYR A 181 -28.34 17.39 -17.51
CA TYR A 181 -27.96 17.66 -18.89
C TYR A 181 -28.23 19.12 -19.21
N ILE A 182 -27.29 19.76 -19.91
CA ILE A 182 -27.47 21.15 -20.39
C ILE A 182 -28.71 21.26 -21.28
N VAL A 183 -28.93 20.23 -22.10
CA VAL A 183 -30.13 20.11 -22.93
C VAL A 183 -30.78 18.76 -22.59
N ASP A 184 -31.86 18.80 -21.81
CA ASP A 184 -32.65 17.60 -21.53
C ASP A 184 -33.54 17.29 -22.74
N MET A 185 -33.34 16.13 -23.34
CA MET A 185 -34.11 15.66 -24.50
C MET A 185 -35.60 15.53 -24.20
N LYS A 186 -35.98 15.26 -22.94
CA LYS A 186 -37.40 15.22 -22.53
C LYS A 186 -38.03 16.61 -22.57
N LYS A 187 -37.31 17.64 -22.12
CA LYS A 187 -37.76 19.03 -22.19
C LYS A 187 -37.80 19.53 -23.63
N MET A 188 -36.85 19.10 -24.45
CA MET A 188 -36.79 19.49 -25.86
C MET A 188 -37.96 18.93 -26.69
N GLN A 189 -38.56 17.81 -26.27
CA GLN A 189 -39.74 17.20 -26.90
C GLN A 189 -41.07 17.59 -26.24
N ALA A 190 -41.06 18.39 -25.17
CA ALA A 190 -42.25 18.67 -24.37
C ALA A 190 -43.27 19.54 -25.10
N GLU A 191 -42.80 20.53 -25.87
CA GLU A 191 -43.66 21.45 -26.64
C GLU A 191 -43.94 20.92 -28.05
N VAL A 192 -42.93 20.36 -28.71
CA VAL A 192 -43.05 19.80 -30.07
C VAL A 192 -42.34 18.44 -30.14
N PRO A 193 -43.03 17.33 -30.48
CA PRO A 193 -42.38 16.05 -30.68
C PRO A 193 -41.50 16.10 -31.94
N PHE A 194 -40.41 15.33 -31.96
CA PHE A 194 -39.60 15.23 -33.18
C PHE A 194 -40.36 14.53 -34.30
N PRO A 195 -40.11 14.89 -35.58
CA PRO A 195 -39.14 15.87 -36.07
C PRO A 195 -39.64 17.34 -36.00
N GLN A 196 -38.77 18.25 -35.56
CA GLN A 196 -39.02 19.70 -35.46
C GLN A 196 -38.40 20.43 -36.66
N TYR A 197 -38.94 21.61 -37.01
CA TYR A 197 -38.29 22.48 -37.99
C TYR A 197 -37.03 23.14 -37.41
N THR A 198 -36.07 23.49 -38.27
CA THR A 198 -34.74 23.97 -37.87
C THR A 198 -34.79 25.24 -37.02
N HIS A 199 -35.77 26.11 -37.27
CA HIS A 199 -35.94 27.35 -36.50
C HIS A 199 -36.46 27.08 -35.08
N GLU A 200 -37.52 26.27 -34.94
CA GLU A 200 -38.10 25.86 -33.66
C GLU A 200 -37.08 25.11 -32.78
N PHE A 201 -36.29 24.24 -33.41
CA PHE A 201 -35.22 23.52 -32.73
C PHE A 201 -34.17 24.48 -32.16
N THR A 202 -33.74 25.47 -32.95
CA THR A 202 -32.70 26.42 -32.54
C THR A 202 -33.18 27.33 -31.42
N GLU A 203 -34.45 27.77 -31.48
CA GLU A 203 -35.06 28.59 -30.44
C GLU A 203 -35.20 27.82 -29.13
N ASN A 204 -35.70 26.59 -29.18
CA ASN A 204 -35.81 25.72 -28.00
C ASN A 204 -34.45 25.37 -27.40
N LEU A 205 -33.44 25.09 -28.23
CA LEU A 205 -32.09 24.81 -27.76
C LEU A 205 -31.48 26.03 -27.07
N ASN A 206 -31.59 27.21 -27.67
CA ASN A 206 -31.08 28.45 -27.07
C ASN A 206 -31.79 28.75 -25.74
N ARG A 207 -33.11 28.55 -25.67
CA ARG A 207 -33.88 28.71 -24.44
C ARG A 207 -33.39 27.77 -23.34
N LEU A 208 -33.28 26.47 -23.61
CA LEU A 208 -32.81 25.48 -22.61
C LEU A 208 -31.37 25.74 -22.16
N CYS A 209 -30.48 26.12 -23.09
CA CYS A 209 -29.12 26.54 -22.77
C CYS A 209 -29.10 27.79 -21.87
N GLN A 210 -29.97 28.77 -22.15
CA GLN A 210 -30.07 29.98 -21.35
C GLN A 210 -30.63 29.67 -19.94
N GLU A 211 -31.67 28.85 -19.83
CA GLU A 211 -32.21 28.39 -18.55
C GLU A 211 -31.15 27.68 -17.71
N MET A 212 -30.38 26.76 -18.30
CA MET A 212 -29.29 26.07 -17.59
C MET A 212 -28.17 27.04 -17.19
N ARG A 213 -27.86 28.01 -18.06
CA ARG A 213 -26.85 29.03 -17.76
C ARG A 213 -27.28 29.86 -16.56
N THR A 214 -28.53 30.32 -16.52
CA THR A 214 -29.07 31.08 -15.40
C THR A 214 -29.02 30.25 -14.11
N GLU A 215 -29.39 28.96 -14.16
CA GLU A 215 -29.29 28.05 -13.02
C GLU A 215 -27.85 27.93 -12.49
N LEU A 216 -26.86 27.82 -13.38
CA LEU A 216 -25.45 27.73 -12.98
C LEU A 216 -24.90 29.05 -12.44
N GLU A 217 -25.28 30.19 -13.03
CA GLU A 217 -24.81 31.51 -12.60
C GLU A 217 -25.49 31.96 -11.28
N GLU A 218 -26.79 31.72 -11.13
CA GLU A 218 -27.57 32.21 -9.98
C GLU A 218 -27.58 31.23 -8.80
N ASN A 219 -27.52 29.92 -9.03
CA ASN A 219 -27.55 28.95 -7.91
C ASN A 219 -26.16 28.37 -7.66
N TRP A 220 -25.56 27.72 -8.66
CA TRP A 220 -24.29 27.00 -8.44
C TRP A 220 -23.14 27.94 -8.05
N LEU A 221 -22.97 29.06 -8.75
CA LEU A 221 -21.87 29.99 -8.48
C LEU A 221 -21.99 30.65 -7.09
N ILE A 222 -23.21 30.93 -6.65
CA ILE A 222 -23.48 31.46 -5.31
C ILE A 222 -23.15 30.40 -4.24
N ASP A 223 -23.62 29.17 -4.43
CA ASP A 223 -23.33 28.05 -3.52
C ASP A 223 -21.82 27.80 -3.40
N VAL A 224 -21.08 27.88 -4.50
CA VAL A 224 -19.61 27.79 -4.53
C VAL A 224 -18.98 28.91 -3.71
N ALA A 225 -19.40 30.16 -3.91
CA ALA A 225 -18.88 31.32 -3.19
C ALA A 225 -19.12 31.21 -1.68
N ASP A 226 -20.34 30.84 -1.28
CA ASP A 226 -20.70 30.61 0.12
C ASP A 226 -19.86 29.49 0.75
N THR A 227 -19.66 28.41 0.02
CA THR A 227 -18.88 27.25 0.46
C THR A 227 -17.41 27.61 0.63
N MET A 228 -16.85 28.41 -0.30
CA MET A 228 -15.51 28.95 -0.18
C MET A 228 -15.39 29.83 1.08
N ILE A 229 -16.32 30.76 1.31
CA ILE A 229 -16.30 31.65 2.48
C ILE A 229 -16.40 30.86 3.80
N LYS A 230 -17.31 29.88 3.87
CA LYS A 230 -17.47 28.99 5.04
C LYS A 230 -16.18 28.26 5.37
N MET A 231 -15.48 27.75 4.35
CA MET A 231 -14.23 27.01 4.51
C MET A 231 -12.96 27.88 4.43
N ARG A 232 -13.05 29.19 4.64
CA ARG A 232 -11.89 30.11 4.64
C ARG A 232 -10.74 29.70 5.55
N HIS A 233 -11.05 28.96 6.62
CA HIS A 233 -10.09 28.47 7.60
C HIS A 233 -9.18 27.35 7.04
N HIS A 234 -9.56 26.73 5.92
CA HIS A 234 -8.79 25.70 5.23
C HIS A 234 -8.02 26.21 4.01
N TRP A 235 -7.96 27.53 3.80
CA TRP A 235 -7.25 28.13 2.67
C TRP A 235 -5.72 28.20 2.86
N ALA A 236 -5.23 27.93 4.07
CA ALA A 236 -3.81 27.98 4.44
C ALA A 236 -3.10 26.63 4.28
#